data_AF-T1AEW0-F1
#
_entry.id   AF-T1AEW0-F1
#
_cell.length_a   1.000
_cell.length_b   1.000
_cell.length_c   1.000
_cell.angle_alpha   90.00
_cell.angle_beta   90.00
_cell.angle_gamma   90.00
#
_symmetry.space_group_name_H-M   'P 1'
#
loop_
_entity.id
_entity.type
_entity.pdbx_description
1 polymer ?
#
loop_
_entity_poly.entity_id
_entity_poly.type
_entity_poly.pdbx_seq_one_letter_code
_entity_poly.pdbx_strand_id
1 'polypeptide(L)'
;MIDSDKYLEFFSQEYLTSYIPRGGTTTKFVLPPSGEEANFVDAICSQAQSSGHLVARIDSATSKVQMIEQIFFGIARQIDWQKLANSFTRIAAHSAGYPVPNDDQDLSLAMLAFSYGADEREVKRDINIVLQQRIFKDYSMVGEFRIAMMRLCQYELKSGQVTELERDSI
;
A
#
# COMPACT_ATOMS: atom_id res chain seq x y z
N MET A 1 15.73 -6.13 31.55
CA MET A 1 15.68 -6.20 30.08
C MET A 1 14.41 -6.95 29.75
N ILE A 2 13.53 -6.41 28.90
CA ILE A 2 12.35 -7.17 28.44
C ILE A 2 12.87 -8.28 27.52
N ASP A 3 12.35 -9.48 27.72
CA ASP A 3 12.62 -10.64 26.88
C ASP A 3 12.12 -10.42 25.44
N SER A 4 12.87 -10.89 24.44
CA SER A 4 12.58 -10.64 23.02
C SER A 4 11.16 -11.07 22.64
N ASP A 5 10.71 -12.25 23.08
CA ASP A 5 9.39 -12.78 22.74
C ASP A 5 8.29 -11.96 23.40
N LYS A 6 8.48 -11.57 24.67
CA LYS A 6 7.55 -10.68 25.37
C LYS A 6 7.44 -9.31 24.71
N TYR A 7 8.55 -8.78 24.19
CA TYR A 7 8.51 -7.52 23.44
C TYR A 7 7.75 -7.66 22.13
N LEU A 8 7.99 -8.74 21.37
CA LEU A 8 7.29 -9.02 20.12
C LEU A 8 5.78 -9.16 20.33
N GLU A 9 5.36 -9.90 21.36
CA GLU A 9 3.94 -10.04 21.73
C GLU A 9 3.30 -8.68 22.04
N PHE A 10 3.94 -7.88 22.89
CA PHE A 10 3.49 -6.53 23.22
C PHE A 10 3.43 -5.63 21.97
N PHE A 11 4.46 -5.66 21.12
CA PHE A 11 4.52 -4.86 19.90
C PHE A 11 3.38 -5.22 18.94
N SER A 12 3.12 -6.51 18.76
CA SER A 12 2.02 -6.99 17.95
C SER A 12 0.66 -6.51 18.47
N GLN A 13 0.35 -6.76 19.74
CA GLN A 13 -0.95 -6.43 20.32
C GLN A 13 -1.17 -4.91 20.40
N GLU A 14 -0.24 -4.17 20.99
CA GLU A 14 -0.46 -2.76 21.27
C GLU A 14 -0.24 -1.87 20.03
N TYR A 15 0.73 -2.20 19.18
CA TYR A 15 1.06 -1.35 18.03
C TYR A 15 0.41 -1.84 16.74
N LEU A 16 0.68 -3.08 16.32
CA LEU A 16 0.27 -3.56 15.01
C LEU A 16 -1.26 -3.72 14.91
N THR A 17 -1.93 -4.18 15.97
CA THR A 17 -3.39 -4.41 15.93
C THR A 17 -4.24 -3.24 16.44
N SER A 18 -3.67 -2.32 17.22
CA SER A 18 -4.44 -1.27 17.91
C SER A 18 -3.99 0.15 17.54
N TYR A 19 -2.76 0.54 17.88
CA TYR A 19 -2.31 1.93 17.75
C TYR A 19 -2.17 2.39 16.29
N ILE A 20 -1.47 1.60 15.44
CA ILE A 20 -1.21 1.97 14.04
C ILE A 20 -2.53 2.01 13.22
N PRO A 21 -3.42 1.00 13.30
CA PRO A 21 -4.70 1.05 12.57
C PRO A 21 -5.59 2.25 12.92
N ARG A 22 -5.40 2.86 14.08
CA ARG A 22 -6.13 4.07 14.51
C ARG A 22 -5.45 5.38 14.06
N GLY A 23 -4.45 5.31 13.18
CA GLY A 23 -3.72 6.46 12.66
C GLY A 23 -2.53 6.89 13.52
N GLY A 24 -2.13 6.07 14.50
CA GLY A 24 -0.95 6.33 15.33
C GLY A 24 0.35 6.12 14.56
N THR A 25 1.38 6.91 14.87
CA THR A 25 2.73 6.76 14.34
C THR A 25 3.73 6.74 15.49
N THR A 26 4.76 5.89 15.40
CA THR A 26 5.77 5.78 16.46
C THR A 26 7.12 5.37 15.89
N THR A 27 8.18 5.83 16.54
CA THR A 27 9.55 5.38 16.29
C THR A 27 10.05 4.66 17.54
N LYS A 28 10.55 3.43 17.39
CA LYS A 28 11.10 2.63 18.48
C LYS A 28 12.58 2.35 18.24
N PHE A 29 13.37 2.46 19.30
CA PHE A 29 14.75 2.03 19.33
C PHE A 29 14.83 0.76 20.14
N VAL A 30 15.39 -0.29 19.55
CA VAL A 30 15.52 -1.60 20.19
C VAL A 30 16.96 -2.06 20.07
N LEU A 31 17.49 -2.63 21.15
CA LEU A 31 18.77 -3.32 21.17
C LEU A 31 18.49 -4.79 21.50
N PRO A 32 18.44 -5.67 20.49
CA PRO A 32 18.28 -7.10 20.71
C PRO A 32 19.48 -7.69 21.46
N PRO A 33 19.33 -8.87 22.10
CA PRO A 33 20.47 -9.65 22.58
C PRO A 33 21.48 -9.89 21.46
N SER A 34 22.77 -9.86 21.80
CA SER A 34 23.84 -10.05 20.81
C SER A 34 23.73 -11.41 20.11
N GLY A 35 23.73 -11.42 18.78
CA GLY A 35 23.60 -12.62 17.96
C GLY A 35 22.16 -12.98 17.58
N GLU A 36 21.16 -12.26 18.08
CA GLU A 36 19.74 -12.45 17.76
C GLU A 36 19.15 -11.35 16.87
N GLU A 37 19.97 -10.39 16.41
CA GLU A 37 19.50 -9.17 15.74
C GLU A 37 18.72 -9.49 14.46
N ALA A 38 19.25 -10.40 13.64
CA ALA A 38 18.59 -10.80 12.38
C ALA A 38 17.23 -11.47 12.64
N ASN A 39 17.20 -12.43 13.57
CA ASN A 39 15.98 -13.17 13.93
C ASN A 39 14.91 -12.23 14.50
N PHE A 40 15.33 -11.27 15.34
CA PHE A 40 14.43 -10.29 15.92
C PHE A 40 13.80 -9.38 14.85
N VAL A 41 14.60 -8.88 13.91
CA VAL A 41 14.08 -8.05 12.80
C VAL A 41 13.14 -8.86 11.91
N ASP A 42 13.51 -10.09 11.57
CA ASP A 42 12.68 -10.97 10.74
C ASP A 42 11.33 -11.25 11.43
N ALA A 43 11.33 -11.53 12.73
CA ALA A 43 10.10 -11.74 13.51
C ALA A 43 9.17 -10.52 13.51
N ILE A 44 9.70 -9.31 13.72
CA ILE A 44 8.89 -8.07 13.61
C ILE A 44 8.30 -7.93 12.22
N CYS A 45 9.12 -8.14 11.18
CA CYS A 45 8.67 -7.99 9.80
C CYS A 45 7.56 -8.99 9.46
N SER A 46 7.74 -10.26 9.84
CA SER A 46 6.73 -11.29 9.63
C SER A 46 5.43 -10.97 10.37
N GLN A 47 5.48 -10.56 11.64
CA GLN A 47 4.26 -10.21 12.39
C GLN A 47 3.52 -9.00 11.79
N ALA A 48 4.27 -7.97 11.35
CA ALA A 48 3.69 -6.81 10.69
C ALA A 48 3.02 -7.19 9.36
N GLN A 49 3.68 -8.00 8.53
CA GLN A 49 3.13 -8.50 7.26
C GLN A 49 1.87 -9.36 7.49
N SER A 50 1.91 -10.29 8.44
CA SER A 50 0.76 -11.14 8.79
C SER A 50 -0.42 -10.32 9.34
N SER A 51 -0.17 -9.14 9.88
CA SER A 51 -1.20 -8.19 10.34
C SER A 51 -1.68 -7.24 9.23
N GLY A 52 -1.26 -7.44 7.98
CA GLY A 52 -1.68 -6.66 6.83
C GLY A 52 -0.91 -5.34 6.62
N HIS A 53 0.19 -5.12 7.33
CA HIS A 53 1.01 -3.92 7.16
C HIS A 53 2.00 -4.06 6.01
N LEU A 54 2.25 -2.96 5.29
CA LEU A 54 3.40 -2.85 4.42
C LEU A 54 4.67 -2.71 5.27
N VAL A 55 5.69 -3.50 4.96
CA VAL A 55 6.97 -3.50 5.66
C VAL A 55 8.08 -3.21 4.67
N ALA A 56 8.96 -2.28 5.04
CA ALA A 56 10.20 -2.00 4.33
C ALA A 56 11.38 -2.05 5.31
N ARG A 57 12.49 -2.63 4.87
CA ARG A 57 13.72 -2.77 5.66
C ARG A 57 14.82 -1.94 5.04
N ILE A 58 15.46 -1.10 5.85
CA ILE A 58 16.66 -0.36 5.45
C ILE A 58 17.79 -0.77 6.37
N ASP A 59 18.91 -1.19 5.79
CA ASP A 59 20.14 -1.49 6.52
C ASP A 59 21.15 -0.37 6.31
N SER A 60 21.62 0.23 7.40
CA SER A 60 22.65 1.27 7.38
C SER A 60 24.02 0.78 6.90
N ALA A 61 24.28 -0.53 6.94
CA ALA A 61 25.53 -1.09 6.40
C ALA A 61 25.59 -0.99 4.87
N THR A 62 24.44 -1.00 4.21
CA THR A 62 24.33 -0.96 2.73
C THR A 62 23.70 0.34 2.22
N SER A 63 23.02 1.08 3.07
CA SER A 63 22.31 2.32 2.75
C SER A 63 22.91 3.51 3.47
N LYS A 64 23.14 4.62 2.76
CA LYS A 64 23.55 5.90 3.36
C LYS A 64 22.36 6.54 4.08
N VAL A 65 21.99 6.01 5.25
CA VAL A 65 20.81 6.45 6.03
C VAL A 65 20.86 7.93 6.45
N GLN A 66 22.04 8.54 6.47
CA GLN A 66 22.20 9.99 6.66
C GLN A 66 21.64 10.82 5.50
N MET A 67 21.42 10.22 4.33
CA MET A 67 20.78 10.84 3.18
C MET A 67 19.31 10.40 3.14
N ILE A 68 18.39 11.30 3.51
CA ILE A 68 16.95 10.99 3.59
C ILE A 68 16.39 10.44 2.27
N GLU A 69 16.90 10.90 1.13
CA GLU A 69 16.54 10.40 -0.19
C GLU A 69 16.85 8.91 -0.35
N GLN A 70 17.96 8.42 0.22
CA GLN A 70 18.33 7.00 0.15
C GLN A 70 17.39 6.13 0.98
N ILE A 71 16.90 6.63 2.12
CA ILE A 71 15.85 5.97 2.90
C ILE A 71 14.56 5.93 2.07
N PHE A 72 14.15 7.07 1.51
CA PHE A 72 12.94 7.17 0.71
C PHE A 72 12.97 6.21 -0.48
N PHE A 73 14.02 6.24 -1.31
CA PHE A 73 14.13 5.36 -2.46
C PHE A 73 14.30 3.89 -2.05
N GLY A 74 15.00 3.63 -0.94
CA GLY A 74 15.14 2.28 -0.39
C GLY A 74 13.79 1.68 0.00
N ILE A 75 12.91 2.47 0.62
CA ILE A 75 11.53 2.06 0.95
C ILE A 75 10.71 1.90 -0.32
N ALA A 76 10.75 2.90 -1.21
CA ALA A 76 9.90 2.94 -2.40
C ALA A 76 10.13 1.75 -3.34
N ARG A 77 11.37 1.24 -3.44
CA ARG A 77 11.69 0.05 -4.26
C ARG A 77 11.15 -1.27 -3.71
N GLN A 78 10.80 -1.31 -2.42
CA GLN A 78 10.29 -2.52 -1.76
C GLN A 78 8.76 -2.63 -1.83
N ILE A 79 8.08 -1.54 -2.18
CA ILE A 79 6.63 -1.51 -2.25
C ILE A 79 6.18 -1.99 -3.63
N ASP A 80 5.29 -2.97 -3.64
CA ASP A 80 4.58 -3.37 -4.85
C ASP A 80 3.44 -2.37 -5.13
N TRP A 81 3.80 -1.29 -5.81
CA TRP A 81 2.90 -0.19 -6.16
C TRP A 81 1.72 -0.65 -7.00
N GLN A 82 1.96 -1.61 -7.89
CA GLN A 82 0.97 -2.18 -8.77
C GLN A 82 -0.09 -2.95 -7.97
N LYS A 83 0.33 -3.84 -7.07
CA LYS A 83 -0.58 -4.57 -6.17
C LYS A 83 -1.34 -3.64 -5.25
N LEU A 84 -0.68 -2.61 -4.72
CA LEU A 84 -1.33 -1.59 -3.88
C LEU A 84 -2.42 -0.84 -4.66
N ALA A 85 -2.12 -0.41 -5.89
CA ALA A 85 -3.07 0.24 -6.77
C ALA A 85 -4.24 -0.65 -7.14
N ASN A 86 -3.99 -1.91 -7.48
CA ASN A 86 -5.03 -2.90 -7.76
C ASN A 86 -5.99 -3.05 -6.57
N SER A 87 -5.44 -3.16 -5.36
CA SER A 87 -6.20 -3.28 -4.12
C SER A 87 -7.10 -2.06 -3.88
N PHE A 88 -6.56 -0.86 -4.06
CA PHE A 88 -7.33 0.39 -3.94
C PHE A 88 -8.42 0.51 -5.02
N THR A 89 -8.12 0.14 -6.26
CA THR A 89 -9.09 0.18 -7.36
C THR A 89 -10.25 -0.80 -7.12
N ARG A 90 -9.98 -2.00 -6.59
CA ARG A 90 -11.02 -2.96 -6.19
C ARG A 90 -11.92 -2.40 -5.08
N ILE A 91 -11.33 -1.77 -4.06
CA ILE A 91 -12.08 -1.11 -2.99
C ILE A 91 -12.96 0.02 -3.56
N ALA A 92 -12.43 0.80 -4.50
CA ALA A 92 -13.18 1.87 -5.16
C ALA A 92 -14.33 1.32 -6.02
N ALA A 93 -14.09 0.25 -6.79
CA ALA A 93 -15.10 -0.44 -7.59
C ALA A 93 -16.23 -1.00 -6.71
N HIS A 94 -15.87 -1.69 -5.63
CA HIS A 94 -16.84 -2.16 -4.64
C HIS A 94 -17.67 -1.01 -4.06
N SER A 95 -17.02 0.10 -3.68
CA SER A 95 -17.70 1.26 -3.11
C SER A 95 -18.59 2.01 -4.12
N ALA A 96 -18.27 1.91 -5.42
CA ALA A 96 -19.07 2.44 -6.51
C ALA A 96 -20.25 1.53 -6.90
N GLY A 97 -20.39 0.35 -6.27
CA GLY A 97 -21.47 -0.60 -6.57
C GLY A 97 -21.11 -1.70 -7.57
N TYR A 98 -19.83 -1.82 -7.93
CA TYR A 98 -19.32 -2.81 -8.89
C TYR A 98 -18.28 -3.74 -8.22
N PRO A 99 -18.66 -4.57 -7.22
CA PRO A 99 -17.71 -5.47 -6.58
C PRO A 99 -17.13 -6.47 -7.60
N VAL A 100 -15.83 -6.73 -7.53
CA VAL A 100 -15.22 -7.74 -8.40
C VAL A 100 -15.58 -9.12 -7.84
N PRO A 101 -16.16 -10.03 -8.62
CA PRO A 101 -16.65 -11.31 -8.11
C PRO A 101 -15.55 -12.21 -7.52
N ASN A 102 -14.33 -12.14 -8.07
CA ASN A 102 -13.19 -12.93 -7.63
C ASN A 102 -11.94 -12.05 -7.50
N ASP A 103 -11.18 -12.26 -6.43
CA ASP A 103 -9.92 -11.53 -6.20
C ASP A 103 -8.84 -11.86 -7.23
N ASP A 104 -8.87 -13.08 -7.79
CA ASP A 104 -7.94 -13.54 -8.82
C ASP A 104 -8.33 -13.10 -10.25
N GLN A 105 -9.52 -12.52 -10.45
CA GLN A 105 -9.92 -12.04 -11.78
C GLN A 105 -9.28 -10.71 -12.11
N ASP A 106 -8.73 -10.62 -13.33
CA ASP A 106 -8.26 -9.36 -13.90
C ASP A 106 -9.33 -8.27 -13.85
N LEU A 107 -9.02 -7.17 -13.18
CA LEU A 107 -9.89 -6.00 -13.13
C LEU A 107 -9.86 -5.28 -14.48
N SER A 108 -11.02 -5.06 -15.09
CA SER A 108 -11.16 -4.19 -16.25
C SER A 108 -12.56 -3.56 -16.31
N LEU A 109 -12.65 -2.39 -16.91
CA LEU A 109 -13.93 -1.69 -17.09
C LEU A 109 -14.91 -2.51 -17.93
N ALA A 110 -14.43 -3.12 -19.02
CA ALA A 110 -15.25 -3.96 -19.90
C ALA A 110 -15.86 -5.16 -19.14
N MET A 111 -15.05 -5.81 -18.29
CA MET A 111 -15.53 -6.91 -17.45
C MET A 111 -16.62 -6.44 -16.48
N LEU A 112 -16.40 -5.33 -15.78
CA LEU A 112 -17.38 -4.81 -14.82
C LEU A 112 -18.67 -4.36 -15.52
N ALA A 113 -18.56 -3.62 -16.61
CA ALA A 113 -19.70 -3.18 -17.41
C ALA A 113 -20.54 -4.37 -17.87
N PHE A 114 -19.90 -5.42 -18.38
CA PHE A 114 -20.58 -6.65 -18.79
C PHE A 114 -21.25 -7.37 -17.61
N SER A 115 -20.55 -7.55 -16.49
CA SER A 115 -21.09 -8.26 -15.31
C SER A 115 -22.27 -7.54 -14.67
N TYR A 116 -22.32 -6.21 -14.73
CA TYR A 116 -23.35 -5.39 -14.08
C TYR A 116 -24.37 -4.79 -15.05
N GLY A 117 -24.27 -5.09 -16.36
CA GLY A 117 -25.19 -4.57 -17.38
C GLY A 117 -25.15 -3.05 -17.53
N ALA A 118 -24.00 -2.43 -17.29
CA ALA A 118 -23.79 -0.98 -17.32
C ALA A 118 -22.94 -0.57 -18.53
N ASP A 119 -22.93 0.72 -18.88
CA ASP A 119 -22.01 1.27 -19.88
C ASP A 119 -20.60 1.45 -19.27
N GLU A 120 -19.55 1.11 -20.03
CA GLU A 120 -18.16 1.24 -19.55
C GLU A 120 -17.80 2.67 -19.09
N ARG A 121 -18.36 3.70 -19.73
CA ARG A 121 -18.11 5.10 -19.36
C ARG A 121 -18.79 5.46 -18.04
N GLU A 122 -19.95 4.88 -17.76
CA GLU A 122 -20.66 5.05 -16.50
C GLU A 122 -19.87 4.41 -15.36
N VAL A 123 -19.47 3.15 -15.51
CA VAL A 123 -18.63 2.43 -14.54
C VAL A 123 -17.34 3.20 -14.27
N LYS A 124 -16.66 3.64 -15.33
CA LYS A 124 -15.43 4.45 -15.21
C LYS A 124 -15.65 5.74 -14.46
N ARG A 125 -16.75 6.46 -14.73
CA ARG A 125 -17.10 7.72 -14.07
C ARG A 125 -17.30 7.50 -12.57
N ASP A 126 -18.08 6.50 -12.20
CA ASP A 126 -18.43 6.25 -10.80
C ASP A 126 -17.23 5.79 -9.97
N ILE A 127 -16.39 4.89 -10.52
CA ILE A 127 -15.15 4.49 -9.87
C ILE A 127 -14.20 5.69 -9.72
N ASN A 128 -14.06 6.53 -10.75
CA ASN A 128 -13.21 7.72 -10.68
C ASN A 128 -13.68 8.72 -9.62
N ILE A 129 -15.01 8.90 -9.44
CA ILE A 129 -15.55 9.76 -8.38
C ILE A 129 -15.09 9.25 -7.00
N VAL A 130 -15.18 7.94 -6.76
CA VAL A 130 -14.73 7.34 -5.49
C VAL A 130 -13.23 7.49 -5.31
N LEU A 131 -12.42 7.22 -6.34
CA LEU A 131 -10.96 7.39 -6.28
C LEU A 131 -10.58 8.86 -6.00
N GLN A 132 -11.23 9.82 -6.65
CA GLN A 132 -11.01 11.24 -6.39
C GLN A 132 -11.34 11.61 -4.94
N GLN A 133 -12.42 11.09 -4.39
CA GLN A 133 -12.81 11.37 -3.00
C GLN A 133 -11.85 10.75 -1.99
N ARG A 134 -11.36 9.53 -2.24
CA ARG A 134 -10.52 8.79 -1.29
C ARG A 134 -9.04 9.10 -1.39
N ILE A 135 -8.53 9.39 -2.59
CA ILE A 135 -7.10 9.63 -2.83
C ILE A 135 -6.85 11.11 -3.07
N PHE A 136 -7.49 11.69 -4.10
CA PHE A 136 -7.14 13.05 -4.53
C PHE A 136 -7.53 14.14 -3.52
N LYS A 137 -8.59 13.91 -2.74
CA LYS A 137 -9.02 14.81 -1.66
C LYS A 137 -8.45 14.46 -0.28
N ASP A 138 -7.57 13.47 -0.18
CA ASP A 138 -6.86 13.20 1.07
C ASP A 138 -5.69 14.19 1.25
N TYR A 139 -5.98 15.31 1.90
CA TYR A 139 -5.01 16.39 2.12
C TYR A 139 -3.93 16.04 3.15
N SER A 140 -3.99 14.87 3.80
CA SER A 140 -2.89 14.37 4.64
C SER A 140 -1.71 13.85 3.80
N MET A 141 -1.95 13.48 2.54
CA MET A 141 -0.92 13.03 1.60
C MET A 141 -0.25 14.21 0.88
N VAL A 142 0.98 14.01 0.41
CA VAL A 142 1.64 14.96 -0.51
C VAL A 142 0.96 14.93 -1.89
N GLY A 143 0.91 16.08 -2.57
CA GLY A 143 0.13 16.23 -3.81
C GLY A 143 0.60 15.32 -4.94
N GLU A 144 1.90 15.16 -5.08
CA GLU A 144 2.56 14.34 -6.08
C GLU A 144 2.19 12.86 -5.89
N PHE A 145 2.15 12.40 -4.64
CA PHE A 145 1.74 11.03 -4.32
C PHE A 145 0.29 10.78 -4.70
N ARG A 146 -0.62 11.73 -4.39
CA ARG A 146 -2.03 11.61 -4.81
C ARG A 146 -2.16 11.50 -6.32
N ILE A 147 -1.42 12.30 -7.07
CA ILE A 147 -1.44 12.28 -8.54
C ILE A 147 -0.92 10.95 -9.07
N ALA A 148 0.23 10.48 -8.57
CA ALA A 148 0.82 9.21 -8.97
C ALA A 148 -0.11 8.04 -8.68
N MET A 149 -0.67 7.99 -7.47
CA MET A 149 -1.59 6.93 -7.06
C MET A 149 -2.89 6.93 -7.88
N MET A 150 -3.44 8.10 -8.19
CA MET A 150 -4.60 8.22 -9.09
C MET A 150 -4.30 7.63 -10.48
N ARG A 151 -3.13 7.93 -11.04
CA ARG A 151 -2.71 7.41 -12.36
C ARG A 151 -2.52 5.90 -12.33
N LEU A 152 -1.89 5.37 -11.28
CA LEU A 152 -1.75 3.93 -11.07
C LEU A 152 -3.11 3.23 -11.02
N CYS A 153 -4.06 3.74 -10.24
CA CYS A 153 -5.42 3.17 -10.20
C CYS A 153 -6.14 3.25 -11.56
N GLN A 154 -5.96 4.32 -12.33
CA GLN A 154 -6.54 4.45 -13.67
C GLN A 154 -5.91 3.52 -14.70
N TYR A 155 -4.61 3.21 -14.53
CA TYR A 155 -3.90 2.19 -15.30
C TYR A 155 -4.49 0.80 -15.03
N GLU A 156 -4.75 0.45 -13.76
CA GLU A 156 -5.39 -0.82 -13.38
C GLU A 156 -6.72 -1.07 -14.06
N LEU A 157 -7.51 0.00 -14.25
CA LEU A 157 -8.81 -0.09 -14.93
C LEU A 157 -8.69 -0.35 -16.44
N LYS A 158 -7.46 -0.45 -16.98
CA LYS A 158 -7.15 -0.53 -18.43
C LYS A 158 -7.87 0.58 -19.20
N SER A 159 -8.03 1.74 -18.55
CA SER A 159 -8.99 2.78 -18.95
C SER A 159 -8.53 3.67 -20.12
N GLY A 160 -7.38 3.36 -20.72
CA GLY A 160 -6.76 4.08 -21.84
C GLY A 160 -6.30 5.51 -21.54
N GLN A 161 -6.38 5.96 -20.27
CA GLN A 161 -6.00 7.32 -19.85
C GLN A 161 -4.50 7.48 -19.57
N VAL A 162 -3.76 6.38 -19.46
CA VAL A 162 -2.31 6.37 -19.30
C VAL A 162 -1.73 5.97 -20.64
N THR A 163 -0.97 6.87 -21.26
CA THR A 163 -0.33 6.61 -22.56
C THR A 163 0.82 5.61 -22.43
N GLU A 164 1.19 4.93 -23.53
CA GLU A 164 2.32 3.98 -23.52
C GLU A 164 3.65 4.61 -23.05
N LEU A 165 3.82 5.93 -23.22
CA LEU A 165 5.00 6.66 -22.72
C LEU A 165 4.97 6.88 -21.20
N GLU A 166 3.78 7.01 -20.60
CA GLU A 166 3.61 7.07 -19.15
C GLU A 166 3.75 5.69 -18.51
N ARG A 167 3.58 4.60 -19.29
CA ARG A 167 3.79 3.21 -18.86
C ARG A 167 5.25 2.92 -18.47
N ASP A 168 6.20 3.48 -19.21
CA ASP A 168 7.63 3.26 -18.99
C ASP A 168 8.23 4.19 -17.90
N SER A 169 7.43 5.12 -17.39
CA SER A 169 7.83 6.14 -16.42
C SER A 169 7.23 5.94 -15.01
N ILE A 170 6.37 4.94 -14.84
CA ILE A 170 5.74 4.52 -13.58
C ILE A 170 6.45 3.23 -13.12
#